data_AF-A0A662UVX5-F1
#
_entry.id   AF-A0A662UVX5-F1
#
_cell.length_a   1.000
_cell.length_b   1.000
_cell.length_c   1.000
_cell.angle_alpha   90.00
_cell.angle_beta   90.00
_cell.angle_gamma   90.00
#
_symmetry.space_group_name_H-M   'P 1'
#
loop_
_entity.id
_entity.type
_entity.pdbx_description
1 polymer ?
#
loop_
_entity_poly.entity_id
_entity_poly.type
_entity_poly.pdbx_seq_one_letter_code
_entity_poly.pdbx_strand_id
1 'polypeptide(L)'
;MARENIYLGKRVKDTRKKGLDNLNEVRGIAKSILQDYRRKRISYKTATSRMNLLKLIVSRDSDFQSPKKKARAKRIVDRYRKRLMKEKRG
;
A
#
# COMPACT_ATOMS: atom_id res chain seq x y z
N MET A 1 4.38 -2.59 27.57
CA MET A 1 4.62 -3.62 26.54
C MET A 1 3.76 -3.32 25.32
N ALA A 2 4.34 -2.85 24.23
CA ALA A 2 3.61 -2.51 23.01
C ALA A 2 3.38 -3.79 22.17
N ARG A 3 2.12 -4.07 21.83
CA ARG A 3 1.72 -5.24 21.02
C ARG A 3 2.23 -5.08 19.59
N GLU A 4 2.94 -6.09 19.11
CA GLU A 4 3.57 -6.14 17.80
C GLU A 4 2.53 -6.38 16.70
N ASN A 5 2.40 -5.46 15.74
CA ASN A 5 1.53 -5.64 14.58
C ASN A 5 2.31 -6.30 13.43
N ILE A 6 1.98 -7.57 13.13
CA ILE A 6 2.52 -8.29 11.98
C ILE A 6 1.77 -7.82 10.71
N TYR A 7 2.42 -6.97 9.91
CA TYR A 7 1.92 -6.64 8.56
C TYR A 7 2.59 -7.54 7.51
N LEU A 8 1.81 -8.46 6.91
CA LEU A 8 2.16 -9.20 5.69
C LEU A 8 3.50 -9.97 5.69
N GLY A 9 4.01 -10.38 6.86
CA GLY A 9 5.19 -11.25 6.99
C GLY A 9 6.57 -10.59 6.81
N LYS A 10 6.69 -9.25 6.91
CA LYS A 10 7.99 -8.55 6.99
C LYS A 10 8.00 -7.46 8.06
N ARG A 11 9.17 -7.29 8.68
CA ARG A 11 9.50 -6.23 9.66
C ARG A 11 9.45 -4.86 8.97
N VAL A 12 8.30 -4.19 9.01
CA VAL A 12 8.15 -2.78 8.63
C VAL A 12 8.49 -1.94 9.86
N LYS A 13 9.36 -0.93 9.71
CA LYS A 13 9.70 -0.01 10.81
C LYS A 13 8.42 0.70 11.24
N ASP A 14 8.00 0.44 12.47
CA ASP A 14 6.84 1.07 13.08
C ASP A 14 7.14 2.57 13.25
N THR A 15 6.51 3.40 12.43
CA THR A 15 6.61 4.85 12.56
C THR A 15 5.80 5.25 13.79
N ARG A 16 6.48 5.56 14.90
CA ARG A 16 5.94 5.85 16.23
C ARG A 16 4.97 7.05 16.32
N LYS A 17 3.81 6.99 15.66
CA LYS A 17 2.59 7.75 15.99
C LYS A 17 1.36 6.90 15.65
N LYS A 18 0.48 6.68 16.63
CA LYS A 18 -0.85 6.11 16.38
C LYS A 18 -1.62 7.08 15.49
N GLY A 19 -2.13 6.58 14.37
CA GLY A 19 -2.94 7.32 13.41
C GLY A 19 -2.24 7.43 12.07
N LEU A 20 -2.94 7.03 11.01
CA LEU A 20 -2.45 7.23 9.66
C LEU A 20 -2.18 8.73 9.41
N ASP A 21 -0.90 9.07 9.28
CA ASP A 21 -0.48 10.23 8.46
C ASP A 21 -0.67 9.94 6.94
N ASN A 22 -1.41 8.85 6.64
CA ASN A 22 -2.41 8.61 5.59
C ASN A 22 -1.93 8.52 4.14
N LEU A 23 -1.03 9.38 3.67
CA LEU A 23 -0.57 9.34 2.27
C LEU A 23 0.83 8.76 2.11
N ASN A 24 1.70 8.99 3.09
CA ASN A 24 3.08 8.50 3.06
C ASN A 24 3.14 6.99 3.28
N GLU A 25 2.35 6.45 4.20
CA GLU A 25 2.24 4.99 4.42
C GLU A 25 1.66 4.28 3.20
N VAL A 26 0.55 4.77 2.64
CA VAL A 26 -0.03 4.23 1.41
C VAL A 26 1.00 4.22 0.27
N ARG A 27 1.81 5.29 0.16
CA ARG A 27 2.91 5.34 -0.80
C ARG A 27 4.00 4.30 -0.48
N GLY A 28 4.37 4.15 0.79
CA GLY A 28 5.40 3.20 1.23
C GLY A 28 5.01 1.75 0.97
N ILE A 29 3.77 1.37 1.30
CA ILE A 29 3.22 0.03 1.06
C ILE A 29 3.15 -0.24 -0.45
N ALA A 30 2.56 0.68 -1.23
CA ALA A 30 2.46 0.52 -2.68
C ALA A 30 3.85 0.42 -3.35
N LYS A 31 4.82 1.23 -2.92
CA LYS A 31 6.20 1.16 -3.40
C LYS A 31 6.83 -0.21 -3.07
N SER A 32 6.62 -0.71 -1.85
CA SER A 32 7.17 -1.99 -1.42
C SER A 32 6.60 -3.17 -2.22
N ILE A 33 5.29 -3.16 -2.50
CA ILE A 33 4.65 -4.18 -3.36
C ILE A 33 5.27 -4.18 -4.76
N LEU A 34 5.45 -3.00 -5.37
CA LEU A 34 6.08 -2.90 -6.69
C LEU A 34 7.54 -3.39 -6.66
N GLN A 35 8.29 -3.05 -5.61
CA GLN A 35 9.68 -3.52 -5.46
C GLN A 35 9.78 -5.03 -5.26
N ASP A 36 8.90 -5.63 -4.46
CA ASP A 36 8.87 -7.07 -4.29
C ASP A 36 8.51 -7.78 -5.61
N TYR A 37 7.62 -7.21 -6.43
CA TYR A 37 7.38 -7.70 -7.81
C TYR A 37 8.65 -7.59 -8.68
N ARG A 38 9.29 -6.41 -8.74
CA ARG A 38 10.52 -6.19 -9.53
C ARG A 38 11.66 -7.13 -9.14
N ARG A 39 11.77 -7.45 -7.85
CA ARG A 39 12.75 -8.40 -7.30
C ARG A 39 12.33 -9.86 -7.47
N LYS A 40 11.26 -10.13 -8.22
CA LYS A 40 10.68 -11.47 -8.44
C LYS A 40 10.33 -12.23 -7.15
N ARG A 41 10.13 -11.51 -6.04
CA ARG A 41 9.74 -12.10 -4.74
C ARG A 41 8.26 -12.45 -4.68
N ILE A 42 7.44 -11.77 -5.48
CA ILE A 42 6.01 -12.05 -5.61
C ILE A 42 5.59 -12.02 -7.08
N SER A 43 4.60 -12.83 -7.42
CA SER A 43 4.02 -12.85 -8.77
C SER A 43 3.26 -11.55 -9.07
N TYR A 44 3.05 -11.27 -10.36
CA TYR A 44 2.18 -10.17 -10.81
C TYR A 44 0.76 -10.26 -10.22
N LYS A 45 0.19 -11.48 -10.17
CA LYS A 45 -1.13 -11.74 -9.57
C LYS A 45 -1.16 -11.37 -8.09
N THR A 46 -0.13 -11.77 -7.34
CA THR A 46 0.02 -11.44 -5.92
C THR A 46 0.18 -9.94 -5.72
N ALA A 47 1.03 -9.27 -6.51
CA ALA A 47 1.23 -7.83 -6.43
C ALA A 47 -0.07 -7.05 -6.72
N THR A 48 -0.82 -7.46 -7.75
CA THR A 48 -2.11 -6.86 -8.10
C THR A 48 -3.14 -7.04 -6.98
N SER A 49 -3.25 -8.25 -6.42
CA SER A 49 -4.14 -8.54 -5.29
C SER A 49 -3.83 -7.65 -4.08
N ARG A 50 -2.54 -7.51 -3.72
CA ARG A 50 -2.11 -6.64 -2.62
C ARG A 50 -2.42 -5.16 -2.87
N MET A 51 -2.26 -4.67 -4.10
CA MET A 51 -2.66 -3.31 -4.46
C MET A 51 -4.18 -3.09 -4.33
N ASN A 52 -4.99 -4.08 -4.69
CA ASN A 52 -6.45 -4.01 -4.55
C ASN A 52 -6.87 -3.97 -3.09
N LEU A 53 -6.27 -4.83 -2.26
CA LEU A 53 -6.53 -4.85 -0.83
C LEU A 53 -6.15 -3.50 -0.19
N LEU A 54 -5.00 -2.94 -0.53
CA LEU A 54 -4.58 -1.62 -0.04
C LEU A 54 -5.60 -0.53 -0.42
N LYS A 55 -6.11 -0.55 -1.66
CA LYS A 55 -7.16 0.39 -2.11
C LYS A 55 -8.47 0.21 -1.33
N LEU A 56 -8.85 -1.03 -1.03
CA LEU A 56 -10.06 -1.35 -0.26
C LEU A 56 -9.95 -0.83 1.17
N ILE A 57 -8.82 -1.09 1.84
CA ILE A 57 -8.54 -0.62 3.21
C ILE A 57 -8.69 0.90 3.26
N VAL A 58 -7.95 1.63 2.41
CA VAL A 58 -8.05 3.10 2.27
C VAL A 58 -9.49 3.58 2.02
N SER A 59 -10.32 2.78 1.37
CA SER A 59 -11.71 3.16 1.08
C SER A 59 -12.63 3.04 2.30
N ARG A 60 -12.38 2.04 3.16
CA ARG A 60 -13.21 1.73 4.34
C ARG A 60 -12.74 2.42 5.60
N ASP A 61 -11.49 2.85 5.61
CA ASP A 61 -10.85 3.45 6.76
C ASP A 61 -11.52 4.79 7.14
N SER A 62 -11.91 4.86 8.41
CA SER A 62 -12.57 6.00 9.05
C SER A 62 -11.60 7.15 9.29
N ASP A 63 -10.29 6.91 9.40
CA ASP A 63 -9.28 7.95 9.61
C ASP A 63 -9.08 8.80 8.34
N PHE A 64 -9.53 8.32 7.19
CA PHE A 64 -9.71 9.10 5.97
C PHE A 64 -11.08 9.82 5.95
N GLN A 65 -11.44 10.48 7.05
CA GLN A 65 -12.68 11.29 7.18
C GLN A 65 -12.83 12.30 6.04
N SER A 66 -11.73 12.89 5.56
CA SER A 66 -11.78 13.85 4.45
C SER A 66 -11.87 13.13 3.10
N PRO A 67 -12.93 13.36 2.30
CA PRO A 67 -13.06 12.80 0.94
C PRO A 67 -11.83 13.11 0.06
N LYS A 68 -11.23 14.29 0.24
CA LYS A 68 -10.02 14.73 -0.46
C LYS A 68 -8.79 13.88 -0.11
N LYS A 69 -8.60 13.52 1.17
CA LYS A 69 -7.51 12.62 1.60
C LYS A 69 -7.72 11.21 1.05
N LYS A 70 -8.95 10.67 1.16
CA LYS A 70 -9.31 9.35 0.61
C LYS A 70 -9.05 9.27 -0.90
N ALA A 71 -9.46 10.31 -1.65
CA ALA A 71 -9.21 10.40 -3.09
C ALA A 71 -7.71 10.49 -3.43
N ARG A 72 -6.90 11.19 -2.62
CA ARG A 72 -5.44 11.26 -2.81
C ARG A 72 -4.78 9.90 -2.56
N ALA A 73 -5.19 9.18 -1.52
CA ALA A 73 -4.66 7.86 -1.21
C ALA A 73 -4.97 6.84 -2.31
N LYS A 74 -6.22 6.79 -2.79
CA LYS A 74 -6.62 5.97 -3.94
C LYS A 74 -5.76 6.26 -5.17
N ARG A 75 -5.54 7.55 -5.49
CA ARG A 75 -4.67 7.98 -6.60
C ARG A 75 -3.22 7.50 -6.47
N ILE A 76 -2.68 7.44 -5.25
CA ILE A 76 -1.35 6.89 -5.01
C ILE A 76 -1.33 5.40 -5.39
N VAL A 77 -2.28 4.61 -4.90
CA VAL A 77 -2.37 3.17 -5.22
C VAL A 77 -2.52 2.96 -6.72
N ASP A 78 -3.42 3.70 -7.37
CA ASP A 78 -3.68 3.59 -8.80
C ASP A 78 -2.43 3.94 -9.63
N ARG A 79 -1.62 4.92 -9.20
CA ARG A 79 -0.34 5.25 -9.86
C ARG A 79 0.62 4.07 -9.85
N TYR A 80 0.79 3.40 -8.71
CA TYR A 80 1.68 2.24 -8.61
C TYR A 80 1.13 1.02 -9.34
N ARG A 81 -0.20 0.82 -9.33
CA ARG A 81 -0.84 -0.23 -10.12
C ARG A 81 -0.62 -0.03 -11.63
N LYS A 82 -0.74 1.20 -12.13
CA LYS A 82 -0.40 1.52 -13.54
C LYS A 82 1.06 1.21 -13.88
N ARG A 83 2.01 1.51 -12.97
CA ARG A 83 3.43 1.13 -13.15
C ARG A 83 3.61 -0.38 -13.21
N LEU A 84 3.00 -1.11 -12.27
CA LEU A 84 3.01 -2.57 -12.24
C LEU A 84 2.48 -3.17 -13.55
N MET A 85 1.38 -2.63 -14.10
CA MET A 85 0.82 -3.07 -15.38
C MET A 85 1.75 -2.80 -16.57
N LYS A 86 2.42 -1.63 -16.60
CA LYS A 86 3.40 -1.32 -17.65
C LYS A 86 4.59 -2.29 -17.60
N GLU A 87 5.12 -2.57 -16.41
CA GLU A 87 6.25 -3.50 -16.22
C GLU A 87 5.91 -4.96 -16.49
N LYS A 88 4.63 -5.35 -16.52
CA LYS A 88 4.22 -6.70 -16.96
C LYS A 88 4.12 -6.83 -18.48
N ARG A 89 3.91 -5.70 -19.16
CA ARG A 89 3.70 -5.63 -20.62
C ARG A 89 4.98 -5.39 -21.41
N GLY A 90 5.98 -4.74 -20.80
CA GLY A 90 7.33 -4.64 -21.36
C GLY A 90 8.25 -5.70 -20.78
#